data_AF-A0A8C0K3E3-F1
#
_entry.id   AF-A0A8C0K3E3-F1
#
_cell.length_a   1.000
_cell.length_b   1.000
_cell.length_c   1.000
_cell.angle_alpha   90.00
_cell.angle_beta   90.00
_cell.angle_gamma   90.00
#
_symmetry.space_group_name_H-M   'P 1'
#
loop_
_entity.id
_entity.type
_entity.pdbx_description
1 polymer ?
#
loop_
_entity_poly.entity_id
_entity_poly.type
_entity_poly.pdbx_seq_one_letter_code
_entity_poly.pdbx_strand_id
1 'polypeptide(L)'
;MIPLKMLLLVTLLLGASLQVTHAARGTNVGRECCLEYFKGAIPISRLTRWYKTSGECPKDAIVFVTVQGKSICSDPKDKRVKKAVRYLQRTWKGGPQES
;
A
#
# COMPACT_ATOMS: atom_id res chain seq x y z
N MET A 1 14.89 52.15 -18.66
CA MET A 1 14.37 52.31 -17.28
C MET A 1 13.09 51.50 -17.18
N ILE A 2 13.11 50.35 -16.50
CA ILE A 2 11.89 49.53 -16.35
C ILE A 2 10.98 50.26 -15.37
N PRO A 3 9.76 50.68 -15.74
CA PRO A 3 8.89 51.41 -14.83
C PRO A 3 8.52 50.53 -13.63
N LEU A 4 8.42 51.13 -12.45
CA LEU A 4 8.13 50.44 -11.18
C LEU A 4 6.91 49.51 -11.28
N LYS A 5 5.92 49.94 -12.07
CA LYS A 5 4.68 49.21 -12.36
C LYS A 5 4.91 47.89 -13.12
N MET A 6 5.90 47.86 -14.01
CA MET A 6 6.33 46.63 -14.71
C MET A 6 7.10 45.71 -13.77
N LEU A 7 7.92 46.25 -12.87
CA LEU A 7 8.64 45.44 -11.88
C LEU A 7 7.67 44.73 -10.92
N LEU A 8 6.61 45.41 -10.50
CA LEU A 8 5.52 44.87 -9.67
C LEU A 8 4.72 43.77 -10.38
N LEU A 9 4.41 43.95 -11.67
CA LEU A 9 3.72 42.94 -12.46
C LEU A 9 4.55 41.66 -12.63
N VAL A 10 5.84 41.80 -12.90
CA VAL A 10 6.76 40.67 -13.05
C VAL A 10 6.89 39.90 -11.74
N THR A 11 7.05 40.60 -10.60
CA THR A 11 7.12 39.93 -9.28
C THR A 11 5.81 39.22 -8.91
N LEU A 12 4.65 39.80 -9.22
CA LEU A 12 3.36 39.16 -8.98
C LEU A 12 3.16 37.89 -9.84
N LEU A 13 3.55 37.94 -11.13
CA LEU A 13 3.45 36.80 -12.05
C LEU A 13 4.41 35.65 -11.67
N LEU A 14 5.63 35.97 -11.24
CA LEU A 14 6.59 34.99 -10.71
C LEU A 14 6.12 34.38 -9.38
N GLY A 15 5.50 35.18 -8.50
CA GLY A 15 4.93 34.70 -7.24
C GLY A 15 3.74 33.76 -7.44
N ALA A 16 2.88 34.02 -8.42
CA ALA A 16 1.71 33.19 -8.72
C ALA A 16 2.10 31.84 -9.38
N SER A 17 3.14 31.81 -10.20
CA SER A 17 3.61 30.59 -10.87
C SER A 17 4.35 29.63 -9.93
N LEU A 18 4.93 30.11 -8.83
CA LEU A 18 5.57 29.28 -7.81
C LEU A 18 4.58 28.44 -6.97
N GLN A 19 3.31 28.84 -6.92
CA GLN A 19 2.27 28.17 -6.12
C GLN A 19 1.71 26.91 -6.78
N VAL A 20 2.04 26.64 -8.05
CA VAL A 20 1.65 25.40 -8.75
C VAL A 20 2.71 24.32 -8.57
N THR A 21 3.23 24.19 -7.35
CA THR A 21 3.86 22.94 -6.94
C THR A 21 2.76 22.06 -6.38
N HIS A 22 2.20 21.20 -7.23
CA HIS A 22 1.45 20.05 -6.74
C HIS A 22 2.40 19.23 -5.88
N ALA A 23 2.38 19.48 -4.57
CA ALA A 23 2.96 18.56 -3.61
C ALA A 23 2.23 17.23 -3.84
N ALA A 24 2.92 16.27 -4.45
CA ALA A 24 2.51 14.88 -4.39
C ALA A 24 2.51 14.54 -2.90
N ARG A 25 1.35 14.66 -2.26
CA ARG A 25 1.15 14.18 -0.90
C ARG A 25 1.42 12.70 -0.99
N GLY A 26 2.62 12.28 -0.58
CA GLY A 26 2.95 10.89 -0.37
C GLY A 26 2.14 10.40 0.81
N THR A 27 0.84 10.18 0.62
CA THR A 27 -0.03 9.63 1.67
C THR A 27 0.39 8.21 2.02
N ASN A 28 1.18 7.55 1.16
CA ASN A 28 1.65 6.17 1.28
C ASN A 28 2.94 5.97 2.09
N VAL A 29 3.47 7.00 2.77
CA VAL A 29 4.66 6.80 3.63
C VAL A 29 4.30 5.83 4.76
N GLY A 30 4.80 4.60 4.67
CA GLY A 30 4.59 3.54 5.66
C GLY A 30 3.53 2.47 5.31
N ARG A 31 2.88 2.51 4.15
CA ARG A 31 1.93 1.45 3.74
C ARG A 31 2.62 0.31 2.99
N GLU A 32 2.39 -0.92 3.43
CA GLU A 32 2.88 -2.12 2.76
C GLU A 32 1.89 -2.55 1.66
N CYS A 33 2.30 -2.39 0.39
CA CYS A 33 1.54 -2.85 -0.77
C CYS A 33 2.27 -3.98 -1.50
N CYS A 34 1.51 -4.91 -2.06
CA CYS A 34 2.05 -6.00 -2.88
C CYS A 34 2.13 -5.58 -4.36
N LEU A 35 3.34 -5.53 -4.91
CA LEU A 35 3.55 -5.27 -6.35
C LEU A 35 3.33 -6.52 -7.18
N GLU A 36 3.72 -7.68 -6.65
CA GLU A 36 3.57 -8.99 -7.30
C GLU A 36 3.06 -10.05 -6.31
N TYR A 37 2.43 -11.09 -6.86
CA TYR A 37 2.03 -12.26 -6.09
C TYR A 37 3.14 -13.31 -6.12
N PHE A 38 3.31 -13.98 -4.98
CA PHE A 38 4.18 -15.13 -4.86
C PHE A 38 3.68 -16.26 -5.76
N LYS A 39 4.57 -16.76 -6.64
CA LYS A 39 4.24 -17.82 -7.60
C LYS A 39 4.45 -19.23 -7.05
N GLY A 40 5.09 -19.37 -5.89
CA GLY A 40 5.39 -20.66 -5.28
C GLY A 40 4.20 -21.26 -4.50
N ALA A 41 4.38 -22.47 -4.00
CA ALA A 41 3.39 -23.11 -3.14
C ALA A 41 3.35 -22.46 -1.75
N ILE A 42 2.14 -22.15 -1.27
CA ILE A 42 1.94 -21.55 0.05
C ILE A 42 2.12 -22.64 1.13
N PRO A 43 3.11 -22.52 2.04
CA PRO A 43 3.37 -23.54 3.06
C PRO A 43 2.42 -23.37 4.24
N ILE A 44 1.17 -23.85 4.11
CA ILE A 44 0.07 -23.64 5.07
C ILE A 44 0.47 -23.97 6.52
N SER A 45 1.23 -25.06 6.74
CA SER A 45 1.68 -25.49 8.06
C SER A 45 2.65 -24.52 8.75
N ARG A 46 3.27 -23.60 8.00
CA ARG A 46 4.23 -22.61 8.50
C ARG A 46 3.63 -21.22 8.63
N LEU A 47 2.34 -21.05 8.36
CA LEU A 47 1.67 -19.76 8.47
C LEU A 47 1.24 -19.48 9.90
N THR A 48 1.41 -18.25 10.36
CA THR A 48 1.00 -17.80 11.70
C THR A 48 -0.18 -16.87 11.64
N ARG A 49 -0.18 -15.90 10.72
CA ARG A 49 -1.26 -14.91 10.56
C ARG A 49 -1.42 -14.51 9.09
N TRP A 50 -2.51 -13.80 8.83
CA TRP A 50 -2.76 -13.16 7.55
C TRP A 50 -3.44 -11.81 7.74
N TYR A 51 -3.32 -10.93 6.75
CA TYR A 51 -4.05 -9.66 6.68
C TYR A 51 -4.30 -9.29 5.22
N LYS A 52 -5.24 -8.38 4.99
CA LYS A 52 -5.49 -7.79 3.68
C LYS A 52 -4.67 -6.50 3.55
N THR A 53 -4.11 -6.23 2.37
CA THR A 53 -3.52 -4.91 2.09
C THR A 53 -4.58 -3.82 2.07
N SER A 54 -4.18 -2.57 2.31
CA SER A 54 -5.07 -1.41 2.20
C SER A 54 -5.74 -1.34 0.83
N GLY A 55 -7.00 -0.88 0.78
CA GLY A 55 -7.71 -0.61 -0.47
C GLY A 55 -7.11 0.54 -1.30
N GLU A 56 -6.21 1.33 -0.73
CA GLU A 56 -5.43 2.33 -1.46
C GLU A 56 -4.29 1.70 -2.28
N CYS A 57 -3.96 0.44 -2.05
CA CYS A 57 -2.95 -0.25 -2.83
C CYS A 57 -3.45 -0.48 -4.26
N PRO A 58 -2.57 -0.37 -5.28
CA PRO A 58 -2.95 -0.65 -6.68
C PRO A 58 -3.45 -2.07 -6.92
N LYS A 59 -3.13 -3.00 -6.01
CA LYS A 59 -3.49 -4.40 -6.06
C LYS A 59 -4.07 -4.84 -4.72
N ASP A 60 -5.25 -5.45 -4.77
CA ASP A 60 -5.77 -6.22 -3.66
C ASP A 60 -4.90 -7.45 -3.40
N ALA A 61 -4.41 -7.61 -2.16
CA ALA A 61 -3.65 -8.79 -1.79
C ALA A 61 -4.02 -9.30 -0.40
N ILE A 62 -3.87 -10.61 -0.22
CA ILE A 62 -3.77 -11.24 1.09
C ILE A 62 -2.29 -11.48 1.36
N VAL A 63 -1.80 -10.97 2.48
CA VAL A 63 -0.44 -11.22 2.95
C VAL A 63 -0.48 -12.29 4.02
N PHE A 64 0.20 -13.42 3.78
CA PHE A 64 0.47 -14.39 4.83
C PHE A 64 1.80 -14.12 5.49
N VAL A 65 1.86 -14.30 6.81
CA VAL A 65 3.10 -14.21 7.57
C VAL A 65 3.46 -15.59 8.07
N THR A 66 4.71 -15.98 7.83
CA THR A 66 5.23 -17.28 8.26
C THR A 66 5.73 -17.22 9.70
N VAL A 67 5.98 -18.38 10.31
CA VAL A 67 6.67 -18.51 11.61
C VAL A 67 8.04 -17.82 11.63
N GLN A 68 8.69 -17.66 10.48
CA GLN A 68 9.96 -16.96 10.33
C GLN A 68 9.80 -15.44 10.13
N GLY A 69 8.58 -14.91 10.23
CA GLY A 69 8.29 -13.49 10.01
C GLY A 69 8.28 -13.06 8.54
N LYS A 70 8.42 -13.98 7.58
CA LYS A 70 8.38 -13.64 6.15
C LYS A 70 6.96 -13.39 5.66
N SER A 71 6.74 -12.28 4.97
CA SER A 71 5.50 -11.93 4.27
C SER A 71 5.41 -12.61 2.89
N ILE A 72 4.22 -13.11 2.55
CA ILE A 72 3.91 -13.76 1.27
C ILE A 72 2.68 -13.07 0.67
N CYS A 73 2.92 -12.21 -0.32
CA CYS A 73 1.87 -11.57 -1.11
C CYS A 73 1.12 -12.60 -1.97
N SER A 74 -0.20 -12.66 -1.85
CA SER A 74 -1.01 -13.69 -2.49
C SER A 74 -2.28 -13.13 -3.12
N ASP A 75 -2.69 -13.70 -4.25
CA ASP A 75 -3.91 -13.31 -4.97
C ASP A 75 -5.17 -13.70 -4.16
N PRO A 76 -6.03 -12.75 -3.76
CA PRO A 76 -7.28 -13.05 -3.06
C PRO A 76 -8.24 -13.96 -3.85
N LYS A 77 -8.09 -14.03 -5.18
CA LYS A 77 -8.93 -14.83 -6.07
C LYS A 77 -8.51 -16.31 -6.10
N ASP A 78 -7.28 -16.64 -5.71
CA ASP A 78 -6.78 -18.02 -5.72
C ASP A 78 -7.51 -18.88 -4.67
N LYS A 79 -8.01 -20.05 -5.10
CA LYS A 79 -8.68 -21.03 -4.24
C LYS A 79 -7.78 -21.53 -3.10
N ARG A 80 -6.46 -21.65 -3.32
CA ARG A 80 -5.47 -22.06 -2.31
C ARG A 80 -5.30 -21.00 -1.22
N VAL A 81 -5.29 -19.73 -1.61
CA VAL A 81 -5.25 -18.58 -0.69
C VAL A 81 -6.50 -18.59 0.19
N LYS A 82 -7.69 -18.73 -0.39
CA LYS A 82 -8.95 -18.86 0.38
C LYS A 82 -8.94 -20.04 1.33
N LYS A 83 -8.34 -21.17 0.95
CA LYS A 83 -8.19 -22.36 1.82
C LYS A 83 -7.24 -22.06 2.99
N ALA A 84 -6.12 -21.39 2.74
CA ALA A 84 -5.17 -21.00 3.79
C ALA A 84 -5.76 -19.99 4.77
N VAL A 85 -6.51 -18.98 4.27
CA VAL A 85 -7.28 -18.05 5.12
C VAL A 85 -8.25 -18.80 6.02
N ARG A 86 -9.08 -19.70 5.46
CA ARG A 86 -10.02 -20.51 6.26
C ARG A 86 -9.34 -21.47 7.23
N TYR A 87 -8.14 -21.94 6.92
CA TYR A 87 -7.35 -22.74 7.86
C TYR A 87 -6.95 -21.88 9.05
N LEU A 88 -6.33 -20.72 8.79
CA LEU A 88 -5.90 -19.79 9.82
C LEU A 88 -7.07 -19.27 10.66
N GLN A 89 -8.21 -18.92 10.05
CA GLN A 89 -9.41 -18.50 10.79
C GLN A 89 -9.94 -19.54 11.78
N ARG A 90 -9.76 -20.84 11.50
CA ARG A 90 -10.18 -21.93 12.39
C ARG A 90 -9.17 -22.22 13.49
N THR A 91 -7.89 -22.04 13.20
CA THR A 91 -6.80 -22.37 14.13
C THR A 91 -6.38 -21.19 14.99
N TRP A 92 -6.67 -19.95 14.57
CA TRP A 92 -6.22 -18.73 15.21
C TRP A 92 -7.31 -18.15 16.13
N LYS A 93 -6.95 -17.81 17.38
CA LYS A 93 -7.85 -17.24 18.39
C LYS A 93 -7.91 -15.70 18.40
N GLY A 94 -7.19 -15.01 17.52
CA GLY A 94 -7.29 -13.54 17.36
C GLY A 94 -8.22 -13.16 16.19
N GLY A 95 -9.06 -12.14 16.34
CA GLY A 95 -10.01 -11.76 15.30
C GLY A 95 -9.37 -11.29 13.99
N PRO A 96 -10.18 -11.00 12.94
CA PRO A 96 -9.68 -10.41 11.70
C PRO A 96 -8.97 -9.09 11.99
N GLN A 97 -7.67 -9.01 11.68
CA GLN A 97 -6.94 -7.74 11.67
C GLN A 97 -7.21 -7.05 10.33
N GLU A 98 -8.23 -6.20 10.34
CA GLU A 98 -8.39 -5.14 9.34
C GLU A 98 -7.51 -3.96 9.79
N SER A 99 -6.64 -3.49 8.93
CA SER A 99 -5.82 -2.27 9.12
C SER A 99 -6.31 -1.17 8.20
#